data_AF-A0A2H9R781-F1
#
_entry.id   AF-A0A2H9R781-F1
#
_cell.length_a   1.000
_cell.length_b   1.000
_cell.length_c   1.000
_cell.angle_alpha   90.00
_cell.angle_beta   90.00
_cell.angle_gamma   90.00
#
_symmetry.space_group_name_H-M   'P 1'
#
loop_
_entity.id
_entity.type
_entity.pdbx_description
1 polymer ?
#
loop_
_entity_poly.entity_id
_entity_poly.type
_entity_poly.pdbx_seq_one_letter_code
_entity_poly.pdbx_strand_id
1 'polypeptide(L)'
;MHKLFIIVLLVVLFAIVAGLVAITPAAFADHSEVTVIPTPGSGTPGCEETAEGCYIPKEATVDVGGTVIFSNTDTAAHTFTAGSAADGPSGAFDSSLVIAGSSYEWKPTTAGSFPFYCMVHQWMAGLVVVEEAGHDDTTSPSDEKLMVVIATGSAGQGEKLSIDLTFTTISGASVEHVNYDIKATQNGEVVLNEMGVHAMGNVNNHMTSPLPAAATETEPVNVEVTFKGYGVPGSEMTGPVGHVTTKQVVGTNIFENQMTKPISVFTNKIKYNDWDTIIVTGKVREFLPRIDSGEVPVSLTVIAPNGNLVTIEHVEVNSDKTF
;
A
#
# COMPACT_ATOMS: atom_id res chain seq x y z
N MET A 1 82.38 5.66 -8.10
CA MET A 1 81.31 6.42 -7.42
C MET A 1 80.29 5.41 -6.95
N HIS A 2 80.45 4.95 -5.69
CA HIS A 2 79.45 5.11 -4.62
C HIS A 2 78.14 4.34 -4.93
N LYS A 3 77.90 3.12 -4.43
CA LYS A 3 77.62 2.82 -3.01
C LYS A 3 76.84 3.95 -2.32
N LEU A 4 75.55 4.05 -2.65
CA LEU A 4 74.48 4.77 -1.93
C LEU A 4 73.23 4.53 -2.80
N PHE A 5 72.30 3.61 -2.55
CA PHE A 5 71.35 3.60 -1.45
C PHE A 5 70.78 2.18 -1.33
N ILE A 6 71.44 1.36 -0.52
CA ILE A 6 70.77 0.33 0.26
C ILE A 6 70.30 1.06 1.53
N ILE A 7 69.05 0.85 1.95
CA ILE A 7 68.40 1.36 3.18
C ILE A 7 67.82 2.78 3.06
N VAL A 8 66.61 2.88 2.51
CA VAL A 8 65.50 3.65 3.12
C VAL A 8 64.20 2.90 2.79
N LEU A 9 63.62 2.26 3.82
CA LEU A 9 62.22 1.82 3.96
C LEU A 9 61.68 0.85 2.88
N LEU A 10 61.48 -0.46 3.08
CA LEU A 10 61.16 -1.25 4.27
C LEU A 10 59.95 -0.78 5.10
N VAL A 11 59.04 -0.02 4.48
CA VAL A 11 57.65 0.15 4.92
C VAL A 11 56.80 0.32 3.67
N VAL A 12 56.29 -0.77 3.07
CA VAL A 12 54.90 -0.98 2.61
C VAL A 12 54.79 -2.46 2.20
N LEU A 13 55.03 -3.35 3.17
CA LEU A 13 54.58 -4.73 3.10
C LEU A 13 53.42 -4.85 4.08
N PHE A 14 52.24 -4.35 3.72
CA PHE A 14 50.96 -4.74 4.33
C PHE A 14 49.80 -4.24 3.47
N ALA A 15 48.83 -5.12 3.24
CA ALA A 15 47.51 -4.85 2.67
C ALA A 15 47.38 -4.70 1.13
N ILE A 16 47.64 -5.79 0.41
CA ILE A 16 46.73 -6.16 -0.69
C ILE A 16 45.52 -6.81 -0.03
N VAL A 17 44.60 -5.99 0.47
CA VAL A 17 43.27 -6.43 0.89
C VAL A 17 42.29 -5.85 -0.13
N ALA A 18 41.51 -6.76 -0.71
CA ALA A 18 40.45 -6.56 -1.67
C ALA A 18 39.65 -5.27 -1.43
N GLY A 19 39.75 -4.33 -2.37
CA GLY A 19 38.90 -3.16 -2.49
C GLY A 19 38.15 -3.18 -3.81
N LEU A 20 37.42 -4.27 -4.10
CA LEU A 20 36.31 -4.20 -5.05
C LEU A 20 35.18 -3.47 -4.31
N VAL A 21 35.20 -2.15 -4.36
CA VAL A 21 33.99 -1.37 -4.09
C VAL A 21 33.08 -1.62 -5.28
N ALA A 22 32.17 -2.58 -5.11
CA ALA A 22 30.99 -2.67 -5.93
C ALA A 22 30.24 -1.35 -5.75
N ILE A 23 30.37 -0.45 -6.72
CA ILE A 23 29.49 0.69 -6.84
C ILE A 23 28.16 0.11 -7.32
N THR A 24 27.35 -0.35 -6.38
CA THR A 24 25.92 -0.53 -6.64
C THR A 24 25.39 0.85 -7.01
N PRO A 25 24.77 1.06 -8.17
CA PRO A 25 24.00 2.28 -8.38
C PRO A 25 22.89 2.28 -7.33
N ALA A 26 22.97 3.21 -6.37
CA ALA A 26 21.79 3.60 -5.62
C ALA A 26 20.91 4.38 -6.60
N ALA A 27 19.82 3.77 -7.03
CA ALA A 27 18.75 4.44 -7.77
C ALA A 27 17.42 4.00 -7.14
N PHE A 28 17.23 4.39 -5.88
CA PHE A 28 15.89 4.58 -5.33
C PHE A 28 15.43 5.93 -5.88
N ALA A 29 14.44 5.94 -6.76
CA ALA A 29 13.74 7.17 -7.10
C ALA A 29 12.77 7.45 -5.96
N ASP A 30 13.24 8.17 -4.95
CA ASP A 30 12.40 8.89 -3.99
C ASP A 30 11.60 9.93 -4.80
N HIS A 31 10.26 9.85 -4.77
CA HIS A 31 9.35 10.78 -5.46
C HIS A 31 8.99 11.98 -4.57
N SER A 32 9.85 12.33 -3.61
CA SER A 32 9.72 13.52 -2.78
C SER A 32 9.69 14.84 -3.57
N GLU A 33 10.18 14.85 -4.81
CA GLU A 33 10.11 15.99 -5.72
C GLU A 33 9.96 15.56 -7.18
N VAL A 34 9.11 16.26 -7.94
CA VAL A 34 9.00 16.11 -9.40
C VAL A 34 8.91 17.47 -10.06
N THR A 35 9.63 17.66 -11.17
CA THR A 35 9.53 18.87 -11.99
C THR A 35 8.75 18.59 -13.27
N VAL A 36 7.76 19.43 -13.56
CA VAL A 36 6.97 19.40 -14.79
C VAL A 36 7.26 20.67 -15.59
N ILE A 37 7.65 20.51 -16.85
CA ILE A 37 7.91 21.62 -17.77
C ILE A 37 6.97 21.57 -18.98
N PRO A 38 6.56 22.70 -19.58
CA PRO A 38 5.91 22.69 -20.88
C PRO A 38 6.84 22.16 -21.97
N THR A 39 6.32 21.40 -22.92
CA THR A 39 7.07 21.03 -24.13
C THR A 39 7.45 22.32 -24.88
N PRO A 40 8.69 22.49 -25.35
CA PRO A 40 9.09 23.70 -26.07
C PRO A 40 8.18 24.00 -27.27
N GLY A 41 7.65 25.22 -27.37
CA GLY A 41 6.70 25.62 -28.43
C GLY A 41 5.26 25.17 -28.21
N SER A 42 4.91 24.62 -27.04
CA SER A 42 3.55 24.18 -26.70
C SER A 42 2.53 25.32 -26.59
N GLY A 43 2.97 26.59 -26.62
CA GLY A 43 2.12 27.77 -26.82
C GLY A 43 1.38 27.81 -28.17
N THR A 44 1.66 26.88 -29.08
CA THR A 44 0.85 26.62 -30.29
C THR A 44 0.38 25.16 -30.32
N PRO A 45 -0.79 24.86 -30.92
CA PRO A 45 -1.27 23.48 -31.06
C PRO A 45 -0.30 22.57 -31.82
N GLY A 46 -0.31 21.29 -31.48
CA GLY A 46 0.46 20.22 -32.12
C GLY A 46 1.16 19.28 -31.15
N CYS A 47 1.39 19.69 -29.89
CA CYS A 47 2.02 18.85 -28.87
C CYS A 47 1.08 17.75 -28.35
N GLU A 48 -0.23 17.96 -28.41
CA GLU A 48 -1.29 17.05 -27.98
C GLU A 48 -1.35 15.75 -28.80
N GLU A 49 -0.81 15.79 -30.03
CA GLU A 49 -0.72 14.62 -30.93
C GLU A 49 0.61 13.87 -30.78
N THR A 50 1.53 14.36 -29.94
CA THR A 50 2.85 13.75 -29.74
C THR A 50 2.85 12.77 -28.56
N ALA A 51 3.74 11.77 -28.60
CA ALA A 51 3.86 10.78 -27.52
C ALA A 51 4.29 11.40 -26.17
N GLU A 52 5.12 12.46 -26.23
CA GLU A 52 5.62 13.23 -25.09
C GLU A 52 4.56 14.15 -24.48
N GLY A 53 3.55 14.55 -25.26
CA GLY A 53 2.51 15.48 -24.82
C GLY A 53 2.97 16.94 -24.73
N CYS A 54 2.13 17.78 -24.12
CA CYS A 54 2.38 19.21 -23.96
C CYS A 54 3.09 19.59 -22.66
N TYR A 55 3.22 18.65 -21.73
CA TYR A 55 4.00 18.77 -20.51
C TYR A 55 4.97 17.58 -20.42
N ILE A 56 6.14 17.80 -19.82
CA ILE A 56 7.20 16.83 -19.66
C ILE A 56 7.57 16.73 -18.17
N PRO A 57 7.37 15.57 -17.52
CA PRO A 57 6.61 14.45 -18.06
C PRO A 57 5.12 14.80 -18.21
N LYS A 58 4.40 14.14 -19.12
CA LYS A 58 2.94 14.32 -19.28
C LYS A 58 2.16 13.76 -18.09
N GLU A 59 2.74 12.76 -17.44
CA GLU A 59 2.26 12.10 -16.22
C GLU A 59 3.39 12.18 -15.21
N ALA A 60 3.19 12.96 -14.15
CA ALA A 60 4.17 13.17 -13.08
C ALA A 60 3.72 12.44 -11.83
N THR A 61 4.61 11.66 -11.23
CA THR A 61 4.34 10.97 -9.95
C THR A 61 5.10 11.67 -8.82
N VAL A 62 4.42 11.93 -7.72
CA VAL A 62 4.96 12.55 -6.50
C VAL A 62 4.34 11.89 -5.26
N ASP A 63 5.09 11.85 -4.17
CA ASP A 63 4.58 11.36 -2.90
C ASP A 63 3.69 12.40 -2.18
N VAL A 64 2.77 11.95 -1.32
CA VAL A 64 2.03 12.81 -0.38
C VAL A 64 3.03 13.56 0.51
N GLY A 65 2.92 14.88 0.53
CA GLY A 65 3.88 15.77 1.22
C GLY A 65 5.14 16.07 0.41
N GLY A 66 5.32 15.42 -0.75
CA GLY A 66 6.33 15.76 -1.75
C GLY A 66 6.06 17.12 -2.42
N THR A 67 6.92 17.48 -3.39
CA THR A 67 6.87 18.80 -4.05
C THR A 67 6.78 18.64 -5.57
N VAL A 68 5.73 19.22 -6.15
CA VAL A 68 5.61 19.34 -7.62
C VAL A 68 6.08 20.74 -8.01
N ILE A 69 7.13 20.82 -8.81
CA ILE A 69 7.68 22.06 -9.35
C ILE A 69 7.21 22.20 -10.79
N PHE A 70 6.32 23.14 -11.05
CA PHE A 70 5.94 23.51 -12.40
C PHE A 70 6.84 24.63 -12.90
N SER A 71 7.74 24.33 -13.84
CA SER A 71 8.75 25.27 -14.33
C SER A 71 8.51 25.62 -15.79
N ASN A 72 8.24 26.89 -16.08
CA ASN A 72 8.02 27.33 -17.45
C ASN A 72 9.36 27.59 -18.15
N THR A 73 9.84 26.58 -18.87
CA THR A 73 11.04 26.66 -19.72
C THR A 73 10.73 27.05 -21.17
N ASP A 74 9.45 27.20 -21.51
CA ASP A 74 9.01 27.66 -22.83
C ASP A 74 9.06 29.20 -22.93
N THR A 75 8.94 29.70 -24.16
CA THR A 75 8.93 31.14 -24.46
C THR A 75 7.54 31.77 -24.28
N ALA A 76 6.47 30.98 -24.38
CA ALA A 76 5.11 31.43 -24.09
C ALA A 76 4.84 31.44 -22.58
N ALA A 77 3.94 32.31 -22.12
CA ALA A 77 3.46 32.27 -20.75
C ALA A 77 2.40 31.16 -20.59
N HIS A 78 2.49 30.39 -19.50
CA HIS A 78 1.62 29.23 -19.26
C HIS A 78 0.98 29.30 -17.89
N THR A 79 -0.08 28.52 -17.68
CA THR A 79 -0.56 28.17 -16.34
C THR A 79 -0.45 26.66 -16.13
N PHE A 80 -0.46 26.28 -14.86
CA PHE A 80 -0.59 24.91 -14.39
C PHE A 80 -1.75 24.92 -13.41
N THR A 81 -2.92 24.51 -13.91
CA THR A 81 -4.18 24.65 -13.18
C THR A 81 -4.87 23.30 -13.11
N ALA A 82 -5.11 22.81 -11.91
CA ALA A 82 -5.80 21.53 -11.70
C ALA A 82 -7.21 21.59 -12.28
N GLY A 83 -7.63 20.53 -12.97
CA GLY A 83 -8.88 20.46 -13.71
C GLY A 83 -8.67 20.06 -15.17
N SER A 84 -9.66 20.36 -16.00
CA SER A 84 -9.62 20.07 -17.45
C SER A 84 -10.12 21.28 -18.23
N ALA A 85 -9.77 21.36 -19.53
CA ALA A 85 -10.32 22.39 -20.41
C ALA A 85 -11.85 22.27 -20.59
N ALA A 86 -12.41 21.07 -20.38
CA ALA A 86 -13.84 20.79 -20.53
C ALA A 86 -14.64 21.21 -19.29
N ASP A 87 -14.12 20.91 -18.09
CA ASP A 87 -14.83 21.07 -16.82
C ASP A 87 -14.38 22.32 -16.05
N GLY A 88 -13.27 22.93 -16.47
CA GLY A 88 -12.65 24.07 -15.80
C GLY A 88 -11.79 23.67 -14.58
N PRO A 89 -11.36 24.66 -13.79
CA PRO A 89 -10.50 24.42 -12.63
C PRO A 89 -11.21 23.59 -11.53
N SER A 90 -10.53 22.56 -11.02
CA SER A 90 -11.02 21.73 -9.91
C SER A 90 -10.77 22.37 -8.54
N GLY A 91 -9.83 23.31 -8.46
CA GLY A 91 -9.44 24.02 -7.24
C GLY A 91 -8.36 23.34 -6.39
N ALA A 92 -7.79 22.21 -6.85
CA ALA A 92 -6.71 21.54 -6.11
C ALA A 92 -5.39 22.34 -6.11
N PHE A 93 -5.04 22.97 -7.23
CA PHE A 93 -3.98 23.97 -7.34
C PHE A 93 -4.19 24.87 -8.55
N ASP A 94 -3.63 26.08 -8.50
CA ASP A 94 -3.60 27.04 -9.59
C ASP A 94 -2.34 27.90 -9.49
N SER A 95 -1.42 27.74 -10.45
CA SER A 95 -0.19 28.52 -10.49
C SER A 95 -0.41 30.00 -10.82
N SER A 96 -1.61 30.38 -11.26
CA SER A 96 -1.82 31.60 -12.06
C SER A 96 -0.87 31.63 -13.28
N LEU A 97 -0.60 32.81 -13.83
CA LEU A 97 0.29 32.94 -14.99
C LEU A 97 1.76 32.79 -14.57
N VAL A 98 2.44 31.77 -15.10
CA VAL A 98 3.87 31.54 -14.97
C VAL A 98 4.56 32.01 -16.26
N ILE A 99 5.29 33.12 -16.17
CA ILE A 99 6.05 33.68 -17.31
C ILE A 99 7.29 32.82 -17.60
N ALA A 100 7.85 32.98 -18.80
CA ALA A 100 9.07 32.28 -19.22
C ALA A 100 10.20 32.43 -18.19
N GLY A 101 10.82 31.31 -17.83
CA GLY A 101 11.91 31.21 -16.85
C GLY A 101 11.47 31.26 -15.38
N SER A 102 10.17 31.32 -15.09
CA SER A 102 9.63 31.27 -13.72
C SER A 102 9.06 29.89 -13.38
N SER A 103 8.85 29.64 -12.09
CA SER A 103 8.27 28.40 -11.58
C SER A 103 7.18 28.65 -10.53
N TYR A 104 6.37 27.62 -10.30
CA TYR A 104 5.38 27.51 -9.25
C TYR A 104 5.54 26.16 -8.56
N GLU A 105 5.32 26.13 -7.24
CA GLU A 105 5.40 24.90 -6.45
C GLU A 105 4.05 24.55 -5.84
N TRP A 106 3.72 23.26 -5.86
CA TRP A 106 2.56 22.70 -5.19
C TRP A 106 2.97 21.51 -4.33
N LYS A 107 2.43 21.42 -3.10
CA LYS A 107 2.67 20.32 -2.18
C LYS A 107 1.36 19.59 -1.90
N PRO A 108 1.11 18.44 -2.56
CA PRO A 108 -0.10 17.68 -2.33
C PRO A 108 -0.12 17.06 -0.94
N THR A 109 -1.28 17.06 -0.29
CA THR A 109 -1.48 16.46 1.05
C THR A 109 -2.43 15.27 1.03
N THR A 110 -2.84 14.82 -0.15
CA THR A 110 -3.83 13.75 -0.33
C THR A 110 -3.50 12.99 -1.60
N ALA A 111 -3.40 11.67 -1.49
CA ALA A 111 -3.18 10.81 -2.64
C ALA A 111 -4.35 10.88 -3.64
N GLY A 112 -4.05 10.64 -4.92
CA GLY A 112 -5.03 10.63 -5.99
C GLY A 112 -4.48 11.13 -7.32
N SER A 113 -5.36 11.17 -8.32
CA SER A 113 -5.06 11.66 -9.65
C SER A 113 -5.57 13.09 -9.85
N PHE A 114 -4.67 13.99 -10.20
CA PHE A 114 -4.92 15.41 -10.40
C PHE A 114 -4.64 15.78 -11.85
N PRO A 115 -5.63 15.64 -12.75
CA PRO A 115 -5.51 16.18 -14.09
C PRO A 115 -5.32 17.71 -14.00
N PHE A 116 -4.52 18.27 -14.90
CA PHE A 116 -4.30 19.70 -14.98
C PHE A 116 -4.14 20.16 -16.43
N TYR A 117 -4.36 21.45 -16.64
CA TYR A 117 -4.29 22.05 -17.97
C TYR A 117 -3.78 23.50 -17.92
N CYS A 118 -3.43 24.04 -19.08
CA CYS A 118 -3.16 25.46 -19.26
C CYS A 118 -4.46 26.22 -19.58
N MET A 119 -4.81 27.22 -18.76
CA MET A 119 -6.01 28.03 -18.98
C MET A 119 -5.93 28.90 -20.24
N VAL A 120 -4.70 29.25 -20.67
CA VAL A 120 -4.45 30.06 -21.87
C VAL A 120 -4.41 29.18 -23.13
N HIS A 121 -3.79 28.00 -23.01
CA HIS A 121 -3.54 27.06 -24.11
C HIS A 121 -4.29 25.75 -23.83
N GLN A 122 -5.58 25.74 -24.10
CA GLN A 122 -6.51 24.70 -23.63
C GLN A 122 -6.24 23.28 -24.17
N TRP A 123 -5.38 23.14 -25.20
CA TRP A 123 -4.92 21.84 -25.72
C TRP A 123 -3.85 21.19 -24.82
N MET A 124 -3.21 21.96 -23.93
CA MET A 124 -2.18 21.45 -23.04
C MET A 124 -2.83 20.77 -21.83
N ALA A 125 -2.69 19.45 -21.75
CA ALA A 125 -3.16 18.64 -20.64
C ALA A 125 -2.03 17.77 -20.08
N GLY A 126 -2.05 17.58 -18.78
CA GLY A 126 -1.16 16.66 -18.06
C GLY A 126 -1.85 16.05 -16.85
N LEU A 127 -1.15 15.15 -16.19
CA LEU A 127 -1.62 14.46 -14.99
C LEU A 127 -0.53 14.50 -13.92
N VAL A 128 -0.91 14.85 -12.69
CA VAL A 128 -0.11 14.54 -11.50
C VAL A 128 -0.77 13.39 -10.76
N VAL A 129 -0.03 12.32 -10.55
CA VAL A 129 -0.41 11.21 -9.67
C VAL A 129 0.29 11.43 -8.33
N VAL A 130 -0.50 11.58 -7.27
CA VAL A 130 0.00 11.68 -5.91
C VAL A 130 -0.19 10.31 -5.25
N GLU A 131 0.92 9.71 -4.85
CA GLU A 131 0.96 8.41 -4.18
C GLU A 131 1.19 8.64 -2.68
N GLU A 132 0.67 7.77 -1.81
CA GLU A 132 1.03 7.86 -0.39
C GLU A 132 2.55 7.65 -0.27
N ALA A 133 3.24 8.56 0.43
CA ALA A 133 4.70 8.52 0.54
C ALA A 133 5.14 7.15 1.05
N GLY A 134 5.98 6.46 0.29
CA GLY A 134 6.46 5.12 0.61
C GLY A 134 7.09 5.06 1.99
N HIS A 135 6.37 4.46 2.94
CA HIS A 135 6.98 3.85 4.11
C HIS A 135 7.67 2.56 3.65
N ASP A 136 8.94 2.69 3.24
CA ASP A 136 9.89 1.58 2.98
C ASP A 136 9.27 0.28 2.38
N ASP A 137 8.60 0.39 1.23
CA ASP A 137 8.15 -0.78 0.44
C ASP A 137 9.16 -1.01 -0.71
N THR A 138 10.31 -1.60 -0.39
CA THR A 138 11.29 -2.07 -1.39
C THR A 138 10.95 -3.45 -1.93
N THR A 139 9.69 -3.69 -2.25
CA THR A 139 9.27 -4.85 -3.02
C THR A 139 8.02 -4.52 -3.82
N SER A 140 8.10 -4.62 -5.15
CA SER A 140 6.92 -4.65 -6.02
C SER A 140 5.88 -5.62 -5.43
N PRO A 141 4.58 -5.29 -5.37
CA PRO A 141 3.52 -6.23 -4.95
C PRO A 141 3.52 -7.53 -5.76
N SER A 142 4.18 -7.54 -6.93
CA SER A 142 4.42 -8.74 -7.73
C SER A 142 5.34 -9.76 -7.07
N ASP A 143 6.25 -9.33 -6.21
CA ASP A 143 7.30 -10.15 -5.59
C ASP A 143 7.04 -10.39 -4.09
N GLU A 144 6.18 -9.58 -3.47
CA GLU A 144 5.69 -9.83 -2.12
C GLU A 144 4.67 -10.98 -2.09
N LYS A 145 4.67 -11.71 -0.97
CA LYS A 145 3.63 -12.71 -0.74
C LYS A 145 2.28 -12.02 -0.62
N LEU A 146 1.31 -12.48 -1.40
CA LEU A 146 -0.10 -12.11 -1.23
C LEU A 146 -0.61 -12.63 0.12
N MET A 147 -1.35 -11.78 0.82
CA MET A 147 -2.17 -12.12 1.97
C MET A 147 -3.65 -11.93 1.58
N VAL A 148 -4.45 -12.98 1.78
CA VAL A 148 -5.90 -12.93 1.57
C VAL A 148 -6.57 -13.17 2.92
N VAL A 149 -7.28 -12.16 3.41
CA VAL A 149 -8.10 -12.28 4.62
C VAL A 149 -9.52 -12.62 4.21
N ILE A 150 -10.07 -13.67 4.80
CA ILE A 150 -11.46 -14.10 4.61
C ILE A 150 -12.22 -13.80 5.91
N ALA A 151 -13.01 -12.75 5.95
CA ALA A 151 -13.95 -12.46 7.03
C ALA A 151 -15.35 -12.96 6.66
N THR A 152 -16.14 -13.38 7.65
CA THR A 152 -17.43 -14.03 7.40
C THR A 152 -18.48 -13.63 8.43
N GLY A 153 -19.74 -13.58 8.00
CA GLY A 153 -20.90 -13.37 8.88
C GLY A 153 -21.35 -14.63 9.62
N SER A 154 -22.58 -14.61 10.15
CA SER A 154 -23.22 -15.79 10.76
C SER A 154 -23.47 -16.88 9.72
N ALA A 155 -23.30 -18.14 10.12
CA ALA A 155 -23.44 -19.30 9.27
C ALA A 155 -24.57 -20.23 9.76
N GLY A 156 -25.78 -19.66 9.93
CA GLY A 156 -26.96 -20.40 10.35
C GLY A 156 -27.56 -21.26 9.23
N GLN A 157 -28.31 -22.30 9.61
CA GLN A 157 -29.04 -23.12 8.64
C GLN A 157 -30.08 -22.28 7.89
N GLY A 158 -30.11 -22.38 6.56
CA GLY A 158 -31.01 -21.61 5.71
C GLY A 158 -30.66 -20.13 5.59
N GLU A 159 -29.61 -19.65 6.26
CA GLU A 159 -29.08 -18.30 6.09
C GLU A 159 -28.10 -18.24 4.93
N LYS A 160 -27.96 -17.06 4.32
CA LYS A 160 -26.84 -16.78 3.41
C LYS A 160 -25.66 -16.32 4.23
N LEU A 161 -24.52 -16.98 4.07
CA LEU A 161 -23.24 -16.54 4.62
C LEU A 161 -22.65 -15.40 3.79
N SER A 162 -22.36 -14.27 4.44
CA SER A 162 -21.51 -13.19 3.91
C SER A 162 -20.04 -13.59 4.00
N ILE A 163 -19.28 -13.34 2.94
CA ILE A 163 -17.84 -13.56 2.86
C ILE A 163 -17.19 -12.28 2.36
N ASP A 164 -16.43 -11.61 3.22
CA ASP A 164 -15.63 -10.45 2.88
C ASP A 164 -14.18 -10.88 2.64
N LEU A 165 -13.66 -10.55 1.48
CA LEU A 165 -12.28 -10.77 1.09
C LEU A 165 -11.51 -9.46 1.16
N THR A 166 -10.34 -9.49 1.78
CA THR A 166 -9.36 -8.40 1.71
C THR A 166 -8.06 -8.96 1.17
N PHE A 167 -7.61 -8.41 0.05
CA PHE A 167 -6.30 -8.71 -0.54
C PHE A 167 -5.30 -7.65 -0.08
N THR A 168 -4.15 -8.07 0.40
CA THR A 168 -3.01 -7.17 0.66
C THR A 168 -1.74 -7.90 0.28
N THR A 169 -0.63 -7.18 0.22
CA THR A 169 0.66 -7.84 0.38
C THR A 169 0.85 -8.27 1.84
N ILE A 170 1.87 -9.07 2.12
CA ILE A 170 2.20 -9.51 3.48
C ILE A 170 2.72 -8.36 4.36
N SER A 171 3.22 -7.27 3.77
CA SER A 171 3.54 -6.03 4.50
C SER A 171 2.30 -5.22 4.87
N GLY A 172 1.14 -5.55 4.29
CA GLY A 172 -0.12 -4.86 4.49
C GLY A 172 -0.43 -3.81 3.41
N ALA A 173 0.39 -3.71 2.36
CA ALA A 173 0.13 -2.80 1.25
C ALA A 173 -1.17 -3.16 0.52
N SER A 174 -1.90 -2.12 0.11
CA SER A 174 -3.12 -2.29 -0.70
C SER A 174 -2.76 -2.75 -2.11
N VAL A 175 -3.66 -3.52 -2.72
CA VAL A 175 -3.49 -4.05 -4.08
C VAL A 175 -4.71 -3.72 -4.93
N GLU A 176 -4.50 -3.46 -6.21
CA GLU A 176 -5.57 -3.08 -7.14
C GLU A 176 -5.68 -4.08 -8.29
N HIS A 177 -6.82 -4.05 -8.99
CA HIS A 177 -7.09 -4.94 -10.13
C HIS A 177 -6.85 -6.42 -9.81
N VAL A 178 -7.45 -6.90 -8.71
CA VAL A 178 -7.31 -8.29 -8.26
C VAL A 178 -8.25 -9.21 -9.06
N ASN A 179 -7.71 -10.32 -9.54
CA ASN A 179 -8.47 -11.35 -10.25
C ASN A 179 -8.47 -12.63 -9.41
N TYR A 180 -9.61 -13.29 -9.24
CA TYR A 180 -9.72 -14.50 -8.43
C TYR A 180 -10.95 -15.36 -8.77
N ASP A 181 -10.90 -16.63 -8.38
CA ASP A 181 -12.06 -17.49 -8.25
C ASP A 181 -12.39 -17.65 -6.75
N ILE A 182 -13.67 -17.75 -6.40
CA ILE A 182 -14.12 -18.07 -5.05
C ILE A 182 -15.14 -19.22 -5.10
N LYS A 183 -14.94 -20.19 -4.22
CA LYS A 183 -15.83 -21.34 -4.06
C LYS A 183 -16.08 -21.61 -2.58
N ALA A 184 -17.33 -21.79 -2.20
CA ALA A 184 -17.69 -22.24 -0.86
C ALA A 184 -18.47 -23.57 -0.94
N THR A 185 -18.13 -24.52 -0.07
CA THR A 185 -18.78 -25.82 0.01
C THR A 185 -19.14 -26.20 1.44
N GLN A 186 -20.29 -26.83 1.65
CA GLN A 186 -20.70 -27.39 2.93
C GLN A 186 -21.27 -28.79 2.71
N ASN A 187 -20.79 -29.78 3.48
CA ASN A 187 -21.26 -31.17 3.37
C ASN A 187 -21.20 -31.75 1.93
N GLY A 188 -20.24 -31.29 1.12
CA GLY A 188 -20.08 -31.69 -0.28
C GLY A 188 -20.97 -30.94 -1.28
N GLU A 189 -21.89 -30.10 -0.82
CA GLU A 189 -22.70 -29.22 -1.66
C GLU A 189 -21.96 -27.89 -1.90
N VAL A 190 -22.06 -27.36 -3.12
CA VAL A 190 -21.49 -26.07 -3.49
C VAL A 190 -22.51 -24.97 -3.19
N VAL A 191 -22.17 -24.11 -2.24
CA VAL A 191 -23.03 -22.99 -1.78
C VAL A 191 -22.56 -21.62 -2.31
N LEU A 192 -21.38 -21.55 -2.95
CA LEU A 192 -20.92 -20.40 -3.73
C LEU A 192 -19.91 -20.90 -4.77
N ASN A 193 -19.97 -20.37 -5.99
CA ASN A 193 -18.98 -20.66 -7.02
C ASN A 193 -18.95 -19.54 -8.06
N GLU A 194 -18.00 -18.62 -7.91
CA GLU A 194 -17.77 -17.51 -8.82
C GLU A 194 -16.37 -17.62 -9.41
N MET A 195 -16.28 -17.53 -10.73
CA MET A 195 -15.06 -17.78 -11.49
C MET A 195 -14.70 -16.52 -12.29
N GLY A 196 -13.41 -16.17 -12.32
CA GLY A 196 -12.90 -15.04 -13.08
C GLY A 196 -13.40 -13.69 -12.59
N VAL A 197 -13.59 -13.55 -11.28
CA VAL A 197 -13.96 -12.26 -10.66
C VAL A 197 -12.82 -11.28 -10.88
N HIS A 198 -13.14 -10.09 -11.37
CA HIS A 198 -12.21 -8.96 -11.47
C HIS A 198 -12.70 -7.82 -10.59
N ALA A 199 -11.88 -7.38 -9.64
CA ALA A 199 -12.19 -6.27 -8.76
C ALA A 199 -11.16 -5.16 -8.88
N MET A 200 -11.62 -3.92 -8.96
CA MET A 200 -10.76 -2.75 -9.03
C MET A 200 -10.04 -2.49 -7.70
N GLY A 201 -10.69 -2.80 -6.58
CA GLY A 201 -10.14 -2.63 -5.23
C GLY A 201 -9.86 -3.94 -4.50
N ASN A 202 -9.18 -3.83 -3.36
CA ASN A 202 -8.76 -4.97 -2.56
C ASN A 202 -9.82 -5.55 -1.61
N VAL A 203 -10.88 -4.81 -1.30
CA VAL A 203 -11.97 -5.28 -0.44
C VAL A 203 -13.17 -5.68 -1.28
N ASN A 204 -13.64 -6.92 -1.12
CA ASN A 204 -14.67 -7.52 -1.96
C ASN A 204 -15.64 -8.37 -1.15
N ASN A 205 -16.94 -8.16 -1.33
CA ASN A 205 -17.99 -8.91 -0.64
C ASN A 205 -18.63 -9.96 -1.55
N HIS A 206 -18.91 -11.13 -0.97
CA HIS A 206 -19.53 -12.28 -1.60
C HIS A 206 -20.64 -12.84 -0.71
N MET A 207 -21.63 -13.49 -1.32
CA MET A 207 -22.77 -14.06 -0.61
C MET A 207 -23.07 -15.47 -1.13
N THR A 208 -23.10 -16.44 -0.23
CA THR A 208 -23.50 -17.82 -0.56
C THR A 208 -25.02 -17.91 -0.88
N SER A 209 -25.42 -19.02 -1.50
CA SER A 209 -26.79 -19.51 -1.39
C SER A 209 -27.11 -19.89 0.07
N PRO A 210 -28.40 -19.99 0.45
CA PRO A 210 -28.77 -20.47 1.78
C PRO A 210 -28.04 -21.77 2.14
N LEU A 211 -27.45 -21.80 3.34
CA LEU A 211 -26.67 -22.94 3.81
C LEU A 211 -27.57 -24.15 4.08
N PRO A 212 -27.22 -25.37 3.63
CA PRO A 212 -28.00 -26.57 3.87
C PRO A 212 -28.07 -26.95 5.36
N ALA A 213 -27.03 -26.60 6.14
CA ALA A 213 -26.95 -26.84 7.58
C ALA A 213 -26.29 -25.65 8.29
N ALA A 214 -26.54 -25.51 9.59
CA ALA A 214 -25.78 -24.56 10.40
C ALA A 214 -24.32 -25.03 10.42
N ALA A 215 -23.39 -24.11 10.17
CA ALA A 215 -21.98 -24.47 10.20
C ALA A 215 -21.58 -24.93 11.61
N THR A 216 -20.77 -25.97 11.72
CA THR A 216 -20.25 -26.49 13.00
C THR A 216 -18.83 -27.01 12.78
N GLU A 217 -18.12 -27.35 13.86
CA GLU A 217 -16.80 -28.00 13.77
C GLU A 217 -16.81 -29.29 12.93
N THR A 218 -17.94 -30.00 12.92
CA THR A 218 -18.10 -31.25 12.15
C THR A 218 -18.70 -31.04 10.76
N GLU A 219 -19.36 -29.91 10.54
CA GLU A 219 -20.02 -29.53 9.27
C GLU A 219 -19.65 -28.09 8.88
N PRO A 220 -18.35 -27.78 8.68
CA PRO A 220 -17.93 -26.41 8.37
C PRO A 220 -18.30 -26.04 6.92
N VAL A 221 -18.45 -24.74 6.67
CA VAL A 221 -18.39 -24.21 5.30
C VAL A 221 -16.93 -23.99 4.94
N ASN A 222 -16.43 -24.70 3.93
CA ASN A 222 -15.09 -24.52 3.40
C ASN A 222 -15.11 -23.48 2.29
N VAL A 223 -14.49 -22.32 2.53
CA VAL A 223 -14.29 -21.27 1.53
C VAL A 223 -12.88 -21.43 0.96
N GLU A 224 -12.78 -21.42 -0.36
CA GLU A 224 -11.54 -21.48 -1.12
C GLU A 224 -11.50 -20.28 -2.08
N VAL A 225 -10.41 -19.53 -2.05
CA VAL A 225 -10.14 -18.41 -2.95
C VAL A 225 -8.88 -18.73 -3.73
N THR A 226 -8.99 -18.79 -5.06
CA THR A 226 -7.85 -19.00 -5.96
C THR A 226 -7.52 -17.68 -6.65
N PHE A 227 -6.39 -17.09 -6.29
CA PHE A 227 -5.90 -15.86 -6.91
C PHE A 227 -5.45 -16.10 -8.35
N LYS A 228 -5.84 -15.23 -9.27
CA LYS A 228 -5.54 -15.29 -10.72
C LYS A 228 -4.54 -14.24 -11.18
N GLY A 229 -4.15 -13.32 -10.30
CA GLY A 229 -3.16 -12.30 -10.58
C GLY A 229 -3.69 -10.88 -10.45
N TYR A 230 -2.75 -9.93 -10.40
CA TYR A 230 -3.04 -8.51 -10.56
C TYR A 230 -3.08 -8.16 -12.04
N GLY A 231 -3.97 -7.25 -12.43
CA GLY A 231 -4.06 -6.72 -13.79
C GLY A 231 -5.48 -6.68 -14.36
N VAL A 232 -5.61 -6.09 -15.55
CA VAL A 232 -6.89 -5.94 -16.22
C VAL A 232 -7.21 -7.23 -17.00
N PRO A 233 -8.46 -7.72 -17.05
CA PRO A 233 -8.80 -8.91 -17.81
C PRO A 233 -8.39 -8.77 -19.29
N GLY A 234 -7.64 -9.76 -19.80
CA GLY A 234 -7.11 -9.75 -21.16
C GLY A 234 -5.69 -9.20 -21.27
N SER A 235 -5.13 -8.58 -20.22
CA SER A 235 -3.69 -8.30 -20.12
C SER A 235 -2.92 -9.50 -19.55
N GLU A 236 -1.60 -9.41 -19.59
CA GLU A 236 -0.75 -10.30 -18.80
C GLU A 236 -1.04 -10.09 -17.30
N MET A 237 -1.12 -11.19 -16.56
CA MET A 237 -1.41 -11.21 -15.12
C MET A 237 -0.12 -11.32 -14.32
N THR A 238 0.01 -10.54 -13.26
CA THR A 238 1.22 -10.50 -12.41
C THR A 238 0.93 -10.99 -10.98
N GLY A 239 1.99 -11.17 -10.18
CA GLY A 239 1.88 -11.62 -8.79
C GLY A 239 1.78 -13.14 -8.63
N PRO A 240 1.40 -13.63 -7.44
CA PRO A 240 1.40 -15.06 -7.12
C PRO A 240 0.19 -15.79 -7.73
N VAL A 241 0.10 -15.82 -9.07
CA VAL A 241 -0.97 -16.48 -9.82
C VAL A 241 -1.10 -17.95 -9.39
N GLY A 242 -2.32 -18.37 -9.09
CA GLY A 242 -2.63 -19.70 -8.59
C GLY A 242 -2.48 -19.86 -7.08
N HIS A 243 -2.15 -18.80 -6.33
CA HIS A 243 -2.16 -18.84 -4.87
C HIS A 243 -3.57 -19.17 -4.37
N VAL A 244 -3.68 -20.17 -3.48
CA VAL A 244 -4.94 -20.61 -2.90
C VAL A 244 -4.96 -20.29 -1.41
N THR A 245 -6.01 -19.60 -0.97
CA THR A 245 -6.32 -19.39 0.45
C THR A 245 -7.63 -20.08 0.79
N THR A 246 -7.64 -20.80 1.91
CA THR A 246 -8.84 -21.49 2.39
C THR A 246 -9.21 -21.06 3.81
N LYS A 247 -10.50 -20.98 4.11
CA LYS A 247 -11.03 -20.79 5.47
C LYS A 247 -12.14 -21.80 5.75
N GLN A 248 -12.06 -22.45 6.90
CA GLN A 248 -13.17 -23.20 7.46
C GLN A 248 -14.02 -22.28 8.34
N VAL A 249 -15.28 -22.14 8.00
CA VAL A 249 -16.26 -21.36 8.75
C VAL A 249 -17.07 -22.33 9.58
N VAL A 250 -17.00 -22.17 10.88
CA VAL A 250 -17.80 -22.89 11.86
C VAL A 250 -18.78 -21.90 12.46
N GLY A 251 -20.02 -22.34 12.70
CA GLY A 251 -21.06 -21.50 13.27
C GLY A 251 -20.76 -21.20 14.73
N THR A 252 -21.10 -20.00 15.16
CA THR A 252 -20.97 -19.52 16.53
C THR A 252 -21.92 -20.28 17.47
N ASN A 253 -21.55 -21.49 17.86
CA ASN A 253 -22.11 -22.10 19.06
C ASN A 253 -21.52 -21.35 20.27
N ILE A 254 -22.33 -20.51 20.92
CA ILE A 254 -22.26 -20.10 22.34
C ILE A 254 -20.97 -19.44 22.90
N PHE A 255 -19.99 -19.04 22.10
CA PHE A 255 -18.85 -18.22 22.59
C PHE A 255 -18.95 -16.71 22.31
N GLU A 256 -20.07 -16.27 21.71
CA GLU A 256 -20.34 -14.88 21.31
C GLU A 256 -20.51 -13.90 22.49
N ASN A 257 -20.26 -14.33 23.73
CA ASN A 257 -20.19 -13.44 24.89
C ASN A 257 -18.77 -13.27 25.47
N GLN A 258 -17.72 -13.80 24.83
CA GLN A 258 -16.35 -13.59 25.30
C GLN A 258 -15.50 -12.60 24.47
N MET A 259 -15.94 -12.18 23.28
CA MET A 259 -15.24 -11.14 22.49
C MET A 259 -16.11 -9.93 22.10
N THR A 260 -17.18 -9.64 22.83
CA THR A 260 -18.02 -8.43 22.59
C THR A 260 -17.75 -7.28 23.54
N LYS A 261 -16.86 -7.44 24.54
CA LYS A 261 -16.37 -6.30 25.32
C LYS A 261 -14.92 -6.02 24.93
N PRO A 262 -14.61 -4.82 24.40
CA PRO A 262 -13.23 -4.44 24.12
C PRO A 262 -12.35 -4.65 25.37
N ILE A 263 -11.11 -5.08 25.16
CA ILE A 263 -10.11 -5.01 26.23
C ILE A 263 -9.95 -3.53 26.62
N SER A 264 -9.94 -3.25 27.91
CA SER A 264 -9.61 -1.91 28.39
C SER A 264 -8.09 -1.82 28.49
N VAL A 265 -7.51 -1.00 27.62
CA VAL A 265 -6.10 -0.61 27.70
C VAL A 265 -6.00 0.75 28.37
N PHE A 266 -4.94 0.94 29.15
CA PHE A 266 -4.62 2.20 29.80
C PHE A 266 -3.29 2.69 29.31
N THR A 267 -3.15 4.01 29.23
CA THR A 267 -1.90 4.65 28.92
C THR A 267 -1.38 5.35 30.18
N ASN A 268 -0.07 5.40 30.38
CA ASN A 268 0.55 6.00 31.58
C ASN A 268 0.26 7.51 31.76
N LYS A 269 -0.19 8.21 30.72
CA LYS A 269 -0.54 9.63 30.74
C LYS A 269 -1.83 9.88 29.96
N ILE A 270 -2.48 11.01 30.26
CA ILE A 270 -3.69 11.48 29.55
C ILE A 270 -3.33 12.28 28.28
N LYS A 271 -2.07 12.73 28.16
CA LYS A 271 -1.52 13.48 27.01
C LYS A 271 -0.04 13.16 26.84
N TYR A 272 0.44 13.24 25.61
CA TYR A 272 1.82 12.95 25.19
C TYR A 272 2.35 14.08 24.31
N ASN A 273 3.65 14.33 24.38
CA ASN A 273 4.38 15.18 23.44
C ASN A 273 5.27 14.33 22.54
N ASP A 274 5.82 14.95 21.48
CA ASP A 274 6.81 14.29 20.62
C ASP A 274 7.96 13.71 21.47
N TRP A 275 8.39 12.51 21.10
CA TRP A 275 9.43 11.72 21.79
C TRP A 275 9.05 11.15 23.17
N ASP A 276 7.81 11.32 23.64
CA ASP A 276 7.36 10.62 24.83
C ASP A 276 7.20 9.11 24.56
N THR A 277 7.75 8.29 25.45
CA THR A 277 7.43 6.86 25.50
C THR A 277 6.00 6.67 26.04
N ILE A 278 5.16 6.03 25.23
CA ILE A 278 3.80 5.60 25.63
C ILE A 278 3.93 4.21 26.25
N ILE A 279 3.57 4.09 27.53
CA ILE A 279 3.43 2.78 28.17
C ILE A 279 1.96 2.41 28.11
N VAL A 280 1.65 1.37 27.35
CA VAL A 280 0.31 0.79 27.26
C VAL A 280 0.26 -0.40 28.20
N THR A 281 -0.66 -0.38 29.16
CA THR A 281 -0.91 -1.51 30.04
C THR A 281 -2.32 -2.04 29.85
N GLY A 282 -2.48 -3.33 30.07
CA GLY A 282 -3.78 -3.98 29.96
C GLY A 282 -3.84 -5.29 30.70
N LYS A 283 -4.99 -5.93 30.61
CA LYS A 283 -5.18 -7.29 31.13
C LYS A 283 -5.83 -8.15 30.07
N VAL A 284 -5.16 -9.23 29.68
CA VAL A 284 -5.74 -10.25 28.81
C VAL A 284 -6.76 -11.05 29.60
N ARG A 285 -7.90 -11.38 29.00
CA ARG A 285 -8.99 -12.08 29.71
C ARG A 285 -8.72 -13.57 29.81
N GLU A 286 -8.44 -14.19 28.68
CA GLU A 286 -8.16 -15.61 28.55
C GLU A 286 -7.05 -15.83 27.53
N PHE A 287 -6.20 -16.83 27.78
CA PHE A 287 -5.27 -17.33 26.77
C PHE A 287 -6.06 -18.25 25.83
N LEU A 288 -5.85 -18.13 24.52
CA LEU A 288 -6.40 -19.09 23.56
C LEU A 288 -5.78 -20.47 23.85
N PRO A 289 -6.57 -21.50 24.19
CA PRO A 289 -6.01 -22.82 24.47
C PRO A 289 -5.60 -23.49 23.15
N ARG A 290 -4.33 -23.92 23.06
CA ARG A 290 -3.91 -25.02 22.17
C ARG A 290 -3.54 -26.24 23.02
N ILE A 291 -3.84 -27.42 22.47
CA ILE A 291 -3.78 -28.72 23.12
C ILE A 291 -2.32 -29.23 23.28
N ASP A 292 -1.31 -28.50 22.78
CA ASP A 292 -0.06 -29.15 22.39
C ASP A 292 1.25 -28.51 22.90
N SER A 293 1.42 -27.17 23.04
CA SER A 293 2.77 -26.64 23.38
C SER A 293 2.93 -25.14 23.74
N GLY A 294 2.05 -24.53 24.53
CA GLY A 294 2.35 -23.23 25.15
C GLY A 294 1.70 -22.00 24.51
N GLU A 295 1.76 -20.90 25.26
CA GLU A 295 0.99 -19.66 25.11
C GLU A 295 1.05 -19.02 23.71
N VAL A 296 -0.09 -18.51 23.25
CA VAL A 296 -0.16 -17.69 22.03
C VAL A 296 0.27 -16.26 22.39
N PRO A 297 1.30 -15.68 21.74
CA PRO A 297 1.65 -14.29 21.98
C PRO A 297 0.50 -13.39 21.53
N VAL A 298 0.07 -12.50 22.41
CA VAL A 298 -0.90 -11.46 22.08
C VAL A 298 -0.17 -10.37 21.31
N SER A 299 -0.55 -10.14 20.06
CA SER A 299 -0.08 -9.01 19.26
C SER A 299 -0.94 -7.79 19.55
N LEU A 300 -0.32 -6.73 20.08
CA LEU A 300 -0.93 -5.41 20.22
C LEU A 300 -0.59 -4.58 18.98
N THR A 301 -1.51 -3.74 18.50
CA THR A 301 -1.24 -2.72 17.49
C THR A 301 -1.69 -1.38 18.04
N VAL A 302 -0.79 -0.41 18.10
CA VAL A 302 -1.08 0.95 18.56
C VAL A 302 -0.98 1.87 17.35
N ILE A 303 -2.09 2.53 17.04
CA ILE A 303 -2.19 3.45 15.90
C ILE A 303 -2.33 4.85 16.47
N ALA A 304 -1.43 5.75 16.09
CA ALA A 304 -1.51 7.15 16.47
C ALA A 304 -2.72 7.83 15.78
N PRO A 305 -3.24 8.96 16.28
CA PRO A 305 -4.39 9.64 15.67
C PRO A 305 -4.19 10.06 14.20
N ASN A 306 -2.94 10.14 13.74
CA ASN A 306 -2.57 10.40 12.35
C ASN A 306 -2.46 9.14 11.48
N GLY A 307 -2.81 7.95 12.01
CA GLY A 307 -2.78 6.68 11.28
C GLY A 307 -1.46 5.93 11.37
N ASN A 308 -0.40 6.53 11.92
CA ASN A 308 0.92 5.90 11.98
C ASN A 308 0.96 4.78 13.01
N LEU A 309 1.62 3.66 12.66
CA LEU A 309 1.92 2.59 13.59
C LEU A 309 2.94 3.08 14.63
N VAL A 310 2.59 3.05 15.91
CA VAL A 310 3.54 3.29 16.99
C VAL A 310 4.36 2.02 17.15
N THR A 311 5.69 2.13 17.03
CA THR A 311 6.60 1.00 17.21
C THR A 311 6.43 0.42 18.62
N ILE A 312 6.07 -0.86 18.69
CA ILE A 312 5.92 -1.59 19.94
C ILE A 312 7.21 -2.35 20.17
N GLU A 313 7.97 -1.95 21.17
CA GLU A 313 9.29 -2.55 21.46
C GLU A 313 9.16 -4.00 21.98
N HIS A 314 8.16 -4.30 22.80
CA HIS A 314 7.93 -5.62 23.37
C HIS A 314 6.52 -5.76 23.96
N VAL A 315 5.92 -6.96 23.91
CA VAL A 315 4.70 -7.30 24.67
C VAL A 315 5.00 -8.57 25.46
N GLU A 316 5.15 -8.44 26.77
CA GLU A 316 5.30 -9.57 27.69
C GLU A 316 4.02 -9.68 28.52
N VAL A 317 3.35 -10.83 28.46
CA VAL A 317 2.16 -11.09 29.28
C VAL A 317 2.62 -11.80 30.55
N ASN A 318 2.48 -11.14 31.69
CA ASN A 318 2.77 -11.72 33.00
C ASN A 318 1.83 -12.91 33.30
N SER A 319 2.25 -13.77 34.22
CA SER A 319 1.46 -14.93 34.68
C SER A 319 0.10 -14.55 35.31
N ASP A 320 -0.06 -13.29 35.75
CA ASP A 320 -1.32 -12.73 36.26
C ASP A 320 -2.22 -12.14 35.15
N LYS A 321 -1.82 -12.33 33.89
CA LYS A 321 -2.46 -11.89 32.65
C LYS A 321 -2.36 -10.38 32.37
N THR A 322 -1.49 -9.65 33.07
CA THR A 322 -1.21 -8.24 32.76
C THR A 322 -0.12 -8.12 31.69
N PHE A 323 -0.17 -7.06 30.90
CA PHE A 323 0.88 -6.65 29.97
C PHE A 323 1.06 -5.14 30.06
#